data_AF-A0A2R8CPY7-F1
#
_entry.id   AF-A0A2R8CPY7-F1
#
_cell.length_a   1.000
_cell.length_b   1.000
_cell.length_c   1.000
_cell.angle_alpha   90.00
_cell.angle_beta   90.00
_cell.angle_gamma   90.00
#
_symmetry.space_group_name_H-M   'P 1'
#
loop_
_entity.id
_entity.type
_entity.pdbx_description
1 polymer ?
#
loop_
_entity_poly.entity_id
_entity_poly.type
_entity_poly.pdbx_seq_one_letter_code
_entity_poly.pdbx_strand_id
1 'polypeptide(L)'
;MRQTPTIAKNYPYGMSNSEIEKDIQDFFREINVNAGRPTVSACYAPLIQLGQSELQFRLAKKTFWISLLIGLLSLTISCVALGLAYNANHSSDEWEKNQIALLKTISEQLKKSVNGGKEDSQVEKPANKPL
;
A
#
# COMPACT_ATOMS: atom_id res chain seq x y z
N MET A 1 33.79 -22.54 -44.10
CA MET A 1 34.20 -21.17 -43.71
C MET A 1 33.26 -20.70 -42.61
N ARG A 2 33.75 -20.37 -41.42
CA ARG A 2 32.88 -19.88 -40.33
C ARG A 2 32.50 -18.43 -40.62
N GLN A 3 31.22 -18.10 -40.55
CA GLN A 3 30.73 -16.75 -40.74
C GLN A 3 31.01 -15.96 -39.46
N THR A 4 31.75 -14.86 -39.58
CA THR A 4 31.88 -13.86 -38.51
C THR A 4 30.50 -13.30 -38.19
N PRO A 5 30.15 -13.12 -36.89
CA PRO A 5 28.86 -12.57 -36.53
C PRO A 5 28.70 -11.18 -37.14
N THR A 6 27.62 -11.00 -37.92
CA THR A 6 27.33 -9.73 -38.59
C THR A 6 26.57 -8.85 -37.62
N ILE A 7 27.16 -7.72 -37.24
CA ILE A 7 26.52 -6.76 -36.34
C ILE A 7 25.33 -6.14 -37.09
N ALA A 8 24.12 -6.31 -36.56
CA ALA A 8 22.93 -5.69 -37.14
C ALA A 8 23.04 -4.16 -37.08
N LYS A 9 22.63 -3.48 -38.15
CA LYS A 9 22.74 -2.01 -38.29
C LYS A 9 22.05 -1.23 -37.16
N ASN A 10 21.01 -1.83 -36.57
CA ASN A 10 20.23 -1.21 -35.51
C ASN A 10 20.61 -1.72 -34.11
N TYR A 11 21.59 -2.60 -33.96
CA TYR A 11 21.92 -3.22 -32.67
C TYR A 11 22.23 -2.17 -31.57
N PRO A 12 21.69 -2.33 -30.35
CA PRO A 12 20.67 -3.29 -29.90
C PRO A 12 19.22 -2.74 -30.04
N TYR A 13 19.06 -1.53 -30.56
CA TYR A 13 17.80 -0.80 -30.64
C TYR A 13 16.86 -1.38 -31.72
N GLY A 14 15.62 -1.70 -31.35
CA GLY A 14 14.63 -2.27 -32.27
C GLY A 14 14.75 -3.78 -32.51
N MET A 15 15.71 -4.46 -31.86
CA MET A 15 15.76 -5.92 -31.79
C MET A 15 14.95 -6.43 -30.61
N SER A 16 14.38 -7.63 -30.74
CA SER A 16 13.72 -8.32 -29.63
C SER A 16 14.75 -8.75 -28.57
N ASN A 17 14.30 -8.97 -27.33
CA ASN A 17 15.20 -9.38 -26.24
C ASN A 17 15.93 -10.68 -26.56
N SER A 18 15.24 -11.65 -27.18
CA SER A 18 15.83 -12.93 -27.59
C SER A 18 16.91 -12.78 -28.66
N GLU A 19 16.75 -11.83 -29.59
CA GLU A 19 17.75 -11.58 -30.62
C GLU A 19 18.99 -10.90 -30.04
N ILE A 20 18.81 -9.94 -29.12
CA ILE A 20 19.93 -9.30 -28.42
C ILE A 20 20.71 -10.34 -27.59
N GLU A 21 20.02 -11.23 -26.88
CA GLU A 21 20.66 -12.30 -26.10
C GLU A 21 21.43 -13.27 -27.00
N LYS A 22 20.88 -13.62 -28.16
CA LYS A 22 21.56 -14.48 -29.15
C LYS A 22 22.83 -13.82 -29.68
N ASP A 23 22.76 -12.54 -30.05
CA ASP A 23 23.91 -11.79 -30.55
C ASP A 23 24.99 -11.63 -29.47
N ILE A 24 24.61 -11.37 -28.22
CA ILE A 24 25.55 -11.36 -27.07
C ILE A 24 26.26 -12.70 -26.93
N GLN A 25 25.53 -13.82 -27.03
CA GLN A 25 26.13 -15.16 -26.96
C GLN A 25 27.07 -15.43 -28.14
N ASP A 26 26.71 -14.98 -29.34
CA ASP A 26 27.54 -15.13 -30.54
C ASP A 26 28.82 -14.29 -30.44
N PHE A 27 28.73 -13.04 -29.96
CA PHE A 27 29.89 -12.19 -29.67
C PHE A 27 30.79 -12.79 -28.58
N PHE A 28 30.21 -13.31 -27.50
CA PHE A 28 30.97 -13.96 -26.43
C PHE A 28 31.67 -15.22 -26.93
N ARG A 29 31.00 -16.01 -27.78
CA ARG A 29 31.59 -17.19 -28.42
C ARG A 29 32.77 -16.81 -29.32
N GLU A 30 32.66 -15.72 -30.07
CA GLU A 30 33.74 -15.24 -30.94
C GLU A 30 34.96 -14.75 -30.13
N ILE A 31 34.75 -14.08 -28.99
CA ILE A 31 35.82 -13.73 -28.04
C ILE A 31 36.51 -14.99 -27.52
N ASN A 32 35.74 -16.01 -27.13
CA ASN A 32 36.28 -17.24 -26.56
C ASN A 32 37.04 -18.08 -27.60
N VAL A 33 36.52 -18.18 -28.82
CA VAL A 33 37.19 -18.89 -29.93
C VAL A 33 38.49 -18.19 -30.34
N ASN A 34 38.54 -16.86 -30.24
CA ASN A 34 39.74 -16.06 -30.51
C ASN A 34 40.50 -15.68 -29.23
N ALA A 35 40.40 -16.49 -28.17
CA ALA A 35 41.10 -16.25 -26.92
C ALA A 35 42.60 -15.99 -27.16
N GLY A 36 43.10 -14.86 -26.66
CA GLY A 36 44.47 -14.38 -26.91
C GLY A 36 44.60 -13.31 -27.99
N ARG A 37 43.52 -12.92 -28.69
CA ARG A 37 43.49 -11.75 -29.59
C ARG A 37 42.79 -10.56 -28.94
N PRO A 38 43.54 -9.64 -28.29
CA PRO A 38 42.94 -8.52 -27.55
C PRO A 38 42.14 -7.57 -28.46
N THR A 39 42.47 -7.49 -29.74
CA THR A 39 41.72 -6.70 -30.74
C THR A 39 40.30 -7.21 -30.96
N VAL A 40 40.08 -8.53 -30.91
CA VAL A 40 38.76 -9.15 -31.04
C VAL A 40 37.92 -8.88 -29.79
N SER A 41 38.53 -9.02 -28.62
CA SER A 41 37.88 -8.70 -27.34
C SER A 41 37.49 -7.22 -27.25
N ALA A 42 38.39 -6.30 -27.64
CA ALA A 42 38.13 -4.86 -27.63
C ALA A 42 37.00 -4.44 -28.59
N CYS A 43 36.76 -5.18 -29.67
CA CYS A 43 35.69 -4.91 -30.62
C CYS A 43 34.32 -5.38 -30.09
N TYR A 44 34.24 -6.59 -29.52
CA TYR A 44 32.97 -7.20 -29.11
C TYR A 44 32.56 -6.89 -27.67
N ALA A 45 33.49 -6.62 -26.75
CA ALA A 45 33.16 -6.34 -25.36
C ALA A 45 32.24 -5.11 -25.17
N PRO A 46 32.45 -3.97 -25.86
CA PRO A 46 31.54 -2.82 -25.78
C PRO A 46 30.14 -3.15 -26.33
N LEU A 47 30.06 -3.98 -27.39
CA LEU A 47 28.78 -4.40 -27.98
C LEU A 47 27.99 -5.29 -27.03
N ILE A 48 28.68 -6.19 -26.32
CA ILE A 48 28.06 -7.01 -25.26
C ILE A 48 27.52 -6.11 -24.14
N GLN A 49 28.31 -5.15 -23.67
CA GLN A 49 27.88 -4.20 -22.63
C GLN A 49 26.68 -3.37 -23.08
N LEU A 50 26.66 -2.93 -24.33
CA LEU A 50 25.55 -2.18 -24.90
C LEU A 50 24.27 -3.03 -24.96
N GLY A 51 24.36 -4.28 -25.40
CA GLY A 51 23.21 -5.20 -25.42
C GLY A 51 22.69 -5.50 -24.02
N GLN A 52 23.58 -5.75 -23.05
CA GLN A 52 23.20 -6.00 -21.66
C GLN A 52 22.54 -4.78 -21.01
N SER A 53 23.08 -3.58 -21.25
CA SER A 53 22.51 -2.35 -20.68
C SER A 53 21.12 -2.03 -21.25
N GLU A 54 20.89 -2.26 -22.54
CA GLU A 54 19.57 -2.13 -23.15
C GLU A 54 18.56 -3.14 -22.57
N LEU A 55 18.94 -4.41 -22.39
CA LEU A 55 18.09 -5.41 -21.74
C LEU A 55 17.74 -5.02 -20.30
N GLN A 56 18.72 -4.55 -19.53
CA GLN A 56 18.51 -4.05 -18.17
C GLN A 56 17.61 -2.82 -18.16
N PHE A 57 17.78 -1.89 -19.11
CA PHE A 57 16.94 -0.70 -19.21
C PHE A 57 15.48 -1.05 -19.49
N ARG A 58 15.23 -2.00 -20.40
CA ARG A 58 13.87 -2.49 -20.69
C ARG A 58 13.22 -3.16 -19.48
N LEU A 59 13.99 -3.95 -18.73
CA LEU A 59 13.54 -4.56 -17.49
C LEU A 59 13.25 -3.50 -16.42
N ALA A 60 14.18 -2.57 -16.20
CA ALA A 60 14.05 -1.49 -15.24
C ALA A 60 12.81 -0.63 -15.52
N LYS A 61 12.52 -0.33 -16.80
CA LYS A 61 11.30 0.38 -17.18
C LYS A 61 10.05 -0.36 -16.74
N LYS A 62 9.98 -1.68 -16.96
CA LYS A 62 8.84 -2.51 -16.51
C LYS A 62 8.73 -2.53 -14.99
N THR A 63 9.84 -2.78 -14.29
CA THR A 63 9.89 -2.83 -12.82
C THR A 63 9.54 -1.50 -12.18
N PHE A 64 9.92 -0.38 -12.79
CA PHE A 64 9.56 0.96 -12.34
C PHE A 64 8.04 1.15 -12.31
N TRP A 65 7.36 0.80 -13.40
CA TRP A 65 5.89 0.89 -13.46
C TRP A 65 5.20 -0.01 -12.44
N ILE A 66 5.70 -1.23 -12.26
CA ILE A 66 5.17 -2.17 -11.26
C ILE A 66 5.35 -1.60 -9.85
N SER A 67 6.54 -1.11 -9.53
CA SER A 67 6.85 -0.51 -8.23
C SER A 67 5.96 0.71 -7.95
N LEU A 68 5.76 1.56 -8.96
CA LEU A 68 4.89 2.74 -8.86
C LEU A 68 3.44 2.34 -8.55
N LEU A 69 2.91 1.31 -9.22
CA LEU A 69 1.56 0.81 -8.97
C LEU A 69 1.40 0.23 -7.56
N ILE A 70 2.39 -0.53 -7.09
CA ILE A 70 2.38 -1.08 -5.73
C ILE A 70 2.40 0.05 -4.69
N GLY A 71 3.22 1.09 -4.91
CA GLY A 71 3.26 2.26 -4.04
C GLY A 71 1.93 2.99 -3.97
N LEU A 72 1.27 3.20 -5.13
CA LEU A 72 -0.06 3.80 -5.20
C LEU A 72 -1.12 2.95 -4.48
N LEU A 73 -1.12 1.64 -4.70
CA LEU A 73 -2.02 0.71 -3.99
C LEU A 73 -1.83 0.78 -2.48
N SER A 74 -0.58 0.74 -2.01
CA SER A 74 -0.27 0.87 -0.59
C SER A 74 -0.80 2.19 -0.02
N LEU A 75 -0.61 3.29 -0.74
CA LEU A 75 -1.10 4.60 -0.33
C LEU A 75 -2.63 4.62 -0.21
N THR A 76 -3.34 4.07 -1.21
CA THR A 76 -4.81 4.01 -1.17
C THR A 76 -5.33 3.21 0.01
N ILE A 77 -4.71 2.07 0.32
CA ILE A 77 -5.10 1.22 1.46
C ILE A 77 -4.89 2.00 2.77
N SER A 78 -3.75 2.68 2.92
CA SER A 78 -3.50 3.54 4.10
C SER A 78 -4.54 4.66 4.21
N CYS A 79 -4.90 5.34 3.13
CA CYS A 79 -5.93 6.39 3.15
C CYS A 79 -7.30 5.86 3.53
N VAL A 80 -7.71 4.70 3.00
CA VAL A 80 -8.99 4.06 3.37
C VAL A 80 -8.99 3.66 4.85
N ALA A 81 -7.90 3.07 5.34
CA ALA A 81 -7.77 2.71 6.76
C ALA A 81 -7.86 3.95 7.67
N LEU A 82 -7.19 5.04 7.31
CA LEU A 82 -7.28 6.32 8.02
C LEU A 82 -8.70 6.90 7.98
N GLY A 83 -9.38 6.83 6.84
CA GLY A 83 -10.76 7.28 6.70
C GLY A 83 -11.73 6.48 7.57
N LEU A 84 -11.61 5.15 7.57
CA LEU A 84 -12.40 4.29 8.45
C LEU A 84 -12.10 4.54 9.93
N ALA A 85 -10.82 4.72 10.30
CA ALA A 85 -10.44 5.04 11.66
C ALA A 85 -10.99 6.40 12.10
N TYR A 86 -10.94 7.42 11.25
CA TYR A 86 -11.52 8.73 11.52
C TYR A 86 -13.04 8.63 11.72
N ASN A 87 -13.72 7.89 10.85
CA ASN A 87 -15.17 7.74 10.92
C ASN A 87 -15.60 6.92 12.16
N ALA A 88 -14.85 5.88 12.51
CA ALA A 88 -15.06 5.12 13.74
C ALA A 88 -14.83 5.98 14.99
N ASN A 89 -13.80 6.83 14.97
CA ASN A 89 -13.51 7.73 16.08
C ASN A 89 -14.62 8.79 16.24
N HIS A 90 -15.10 9.36 15.13
CA HIS A 90 -16.21 10.30 15.13
C HIS A 90 -17.52 9.66 15.61
N SER A 91 -17.81 8.43 15.17
CA SER A 91 -18.98 7.68 15.63
C SER A 91 -18.88 7.30 17.10
N SER A 92 -17.69 7.07 17.64
CA SER A 92 -17.46 6.77 19.05
C SER A 92 -17.76 7.99 19.93
N ASP A 93 -17.33 9.18 19.52
CA ASP A 93 -17.58 10.45 20.24
C ASP A 93 -19.08 10.77 20.35
N GLU A 94 -19.85 10.55 19.28
CA GLU A 94 -21.31 10.76 19.31
C GLU A 94 -22.01 9.74 20.21
N TRP A 95 -21.57 8.49 20.15
CA TRP A 95 -22.10 7.43 21.00
C TRP A 95 -21.79 7.69 22.49
N GLU A 96 -20.58 8.14 22.81
CA GLU A 96 -20.15 8.49 24.16
C GLU A 96 -20.97 9.66 24.73
N LYS A 97 -21.24 10.69 23.92
CA LYS A 97 -22.12 11.80 24.32
C LYS A 97 -23.55 11.34 24.62
N ASN A 98 -24.10 10.46 23.78
CA ASN A 98 -25.44 9.91 24.00
C ASN A 98 -25.51 9.02 25.25
N GLN A 99 -24.49 8.22 25.52
CA GLN A 99 -24.35 7.43 26.75
C GLN A 99 -24.35 8.32 28.00
N ILE A 100 -23.54 9.38 27.99
CA ILE A 100 -23.45 10.34 29.11
C ILE A 100 -24.80 11.03 29.34
N ALA A 101 -25.49 11.44 28.26
CA ALA A 101 -26.81 12.06 28.35
C ALA A 101 -27.84 11.11 28.97
N LEU A 102 -27.89 9.85 28.53
CA LEU A 102 -28.78 8.82 29.07
C LEU A 102 -28.49 8.54 30.55
N LEU A 103 -27.21 8.41 30.94
CA LEU A 103 -26.80 8.23 32.33
C LEU A 103 -27.26 9.40 33.21
N LYS A 104 -27.15 10.64 32.70
CA LYS A 104 -27.58 11.83 33.42
C LYS A 104 -29.09 11.84 33.63
N THR A 105 -29.87 11.51 32.60
CA THR A 105 -31.34 11.40 32.67
C THR A 105 -31.77 10.31 33.66
N ILE A 106 -31.15 9.13 33.63
CA ILE A 106 -31.43 8.06 34.59
C ILE A 106 -31.12 8.52 36.01
N SER A 107 -29.97 9.19 36.23
CA SER A 107 -29.61 9.70 37.55
C SER A 107 -30.63 10.70 38.09
N GLU A 108 -31.15 11.59 37.24
CA GLU A 108 -32.15 12.59 37.62
C GLU A 108 -33.52 11.95 37.92
N GLN A 109 -33.92 10.94 37.13
CA GLN A 109 -35.13 10.17 37.40
C GLN A 109 -35.03 9.38 38.72
N LEU A 110 -33.89 8.77 39.00
CA LEU A 110 -33.62 8.07 40.25
C LEU A 110 -33.66 9.04 41.45
N LYS A 111 -33.06 10.23 41.31
CA LYS A 111 -33.08 11.27 42.34
C LYS A 111 -34.49 11.79 42.61
N LYS A 112 -35.31 11.97 41.56
CA LYS A 112 -36.73 12.32 41.69
C LYS A 112 -37.54 11.20 42.34
N SER A 113 -37.32 9.94 41.96
CA SER A 113 -38.01 8.80 42.58
C SER A 113 -37.64 8.62 44.06
N VAL A 114 -36.39 8.90 44.43
CA VAL A 114 -35.92 8.84 45.82
C VAL A 114 -36.47 10.00 46.67
N ASN A 115 -36.60 11.20 46.09
CA ASN A 115 -37.20 12.34 46.78
C ASN A 115 -38.73 12.29 46.84
N GLY A 116 -39.40 11.73 45.82
CA GLY A 116 -40.85 11.51 45.82
C GLY A 116 -41.31 10.45 46.82
N GLY A 117 -40.41 9.58 47.28
CA GLY A 117 -40.67 8.65 48.39
C GLY A 117 -40.64 9.28 49.79
N LYS A 118 -40.34 10.57 49.92
CA LYS A 118 -40.26 11.27 51.23
C LYS A 118 -41.44 12.20 51.53
N GLU A 119 -42.37 12.43 50.62
CA GLU A 119 -43.51 13.34 50.84
C GLU A 119 -44.83 12.65 51.26
N ASP A 120 -44.92 11.32 51.27
CA ASP A 120 -46.16 10.59 51.62
C ASP A 120 -46.15 9.99 53.04
N SER A 121 -45.45 10.60 54.00
CA SER A 121 -45.35 10.03 55.36
C SER A 121 -45.47 10.98 56.54
N GLN A 122 -46.01 12.20 56.39
CA GLN A 122 -46.40 13.00 57.54
C GLN A 122 -47.66 13.84 57.29
N VAL A 123 -48.40 14.06 58.39
CA VAL A 123 -49.59 14.94 58.59
C VAL A 123 -50.93 14.22 58.29
N GLU A 124 -51.87 13.93 59.21
CA GLU A 124 -52.07 14.26 60.64
C GLU A 124 -53.20 13.36 61.21
N LYS A 125 -53.07 12.89 62.45
CA LYS A 125 -54.17 12.51 63.38
C LYS A 125 -54.40 13.74 64.29
N PRO A 126 -55.43 13.85 65.16
CA PRO A 126 -56.77 13.23 65.27
C PRO A 126 -57.89 14.27 65.58
N ALA A 127 -59.19 13.91 65.60
CA ALA A 127 -60.19 14.59 66.45
C ALA A 127 -61.44 13.74 66.70
N ASN A 128 -62.10 14.03 67.81
CA ASN A 128 -62.90 13.16 68.68
C ASN A 128 -64.43 13.17 68.38
N LYS A 129 -65.13 12.17 68.94
CA LYS A 129 -66.61 11.93 69.07
C LYS A 129 -67.46 13.18 69.46
N PRO A 130 -68.81 13.26 69.27
CA PRO A 130 -69.87 12.33 69.77
C PRO A 130 -71.02 12.07 68.75
N LEU A 131 -72.07 11.26 68.94
CA LEU A 131 -72.90 10.81 70.07
C LEU A 131 -73.41 9.39 69.77
#